data_AF-A0AAD7EA72-F1
#
_entry.id   AF-A0AAD7EA72-F1
#
_cell.length_a   1.000
_cell.length_b   1.000
_cell.length_c   1.000
_cell.angle_alpha   90.00
_cell.angle_beta   90.00
_cell.angle_gamma   90.00
#
_symmetry.space_group_name_H-M   'P 1'
#
loop_
_entity.id
_entity.type
_entity.pdbx_description
1 polymer ?
#
loop_
_entity_poly.entity_id
_entity_poly.type
_entity_poly.pdbx_seq_one_letter_code
_entity_poly.pdbx_strand_id
1 'polypeptide(L)'
;MPATIPNTLVAFGANEDSFFLGHGRRRTFRGVTDEFAAQVQGDDLPITQTEWISFDPTGTKYIAKNDDRKQFCHSTDISQDLIGHLKTNGGSFITLGSGDNYFIKHNKGWNARLPPKHSENIAQLKPVVNNFDSALRGLLFGHEQSHIFLFVGGFASDLNEETQNDAEHPLTKVLTEFDEGWCIEPGSTLCPYSDRYFFLKFKKPNDTVIQMRWSLPNSMSEDLAELKQLAESPEDQIFLTQLRMVDMQRQQTQAALAMQQLRMQSQLNDMMCASMVQGGNSMKLATGGWVEVPRY
;
A
#
# COMPACT_ATOMS: atom_id res chain seq x y z
N MET A 1 -5.55 3.05 1.71
CA MET A 1 -5.97 4.43 1.37
C MET A 1 -7.18 4.28 0.45
N PRO A 2 -8.14 5.21 0.42
CA PRO A 2 -9.23 5.11 -0.55
C PRO A 2 -8.63 5.08 -1.96
N ALA A 3 -9.11 4.16 -2.80
CA ALA A 3 -8.67 4.06 -4.18
C ALA A 3 -8.86 5.42 -4.88
N THR A 4 -7.84 5.88 -5.62
CA THR A 4 -8.00 7.07 -6.47
C THR A 4 -9.06 6.76 -7.52
N ILE A 5 -10.02 7.67 -7.74
CA ILE A 5 -11.06 7.48 -8.77
C ILE A 5 -10.75 8.41 -9.96
N PRO A 6 -10.62 7.90 -11.20
CA PRO A 6 -10.69 6.49 -11.59
C PRO A 6 -9.45 5.70 -11.13
N ASN A 7 -9.68 4.49 -10.61
CA ASN A 7 -8.60 3.63 -10.14
C ASN A 7 -7.98 2.91 -11.32
N THR A 8 -6.65 2.88 -11.38
CA THR A 8 -5.91 2.10 -12.39
C THR A 8 -5.13 1.00 -11.70
N LEU A 9 -5.32 -0.23 -12.18
CA LEU A 9 -4.67 -1.43 -11.70
C LEU A 9 -3.97 -2.10 -12.87
N VAL A 10 -2.71 -2.44 -12.69
CA VAL A 10 -1.91 -3.21 -13.64
C VAL A 10 -1.23 -4.32 -12.87
N ALA A 11 -1.45 -5.55 -13.30
CA ALA A 11 -0.77 -6.71 -12.76
C ALA A 11 -0.24 -7.56 -13.92
N PHE A 12 1.09 -7.67 -13.99
CA PHE A 12 1.77 -8.51 -14.98
C PHE A 12 1.69 -9.97 -14.54
N GLY A 13 1.39 -10.86 -15.48
CA GLY A 13 1.52 -12.30 -15.30
C GLY A 13 2.88 -12.79 -15.76
N ALA A 14 2.92 -14.01 -16.28
CA ALA A 14 4.17 -14.70 -16.62
C ALA A 14 4.88 -14.19 -17.88
N ASN A 15 4.14 -13.54 -18.79
CA ASN A 15 4.61 -13.10 -20.11
C ASN A 15 3.68 -11.99 -20.66
N GLU A 16 3.97 -11.51 -21.88
CA GLU A 16 3.23 -10.42 -22.53
C GLU A 16 1.74 -10.72 -22.80
N ASP A 17 1.37 -12.01 -22.87
CA ASP A 17 0.00 -12.46 -23.11
C ASP A 17 -0.75 -12.81 -21.82
N SER A 18 -0.10 -12.65 -20.66
CA SER A 18 -0.64 -12.95 -19.34
C SER A 18 -0.66 -11.69 -18.49
N PHE A 19 -1.83 -11.09 -18.27
CA PHE A 19 -1.96 -9.86 -17.50
C PHE A 19 -3.40 -9.58 -17.05
N PHE A 20 -3.51 -8.63 -16.13
CA PHE A 20 -4.75 -7.97 -15.77
C PHE A 20 -4.60 -6.45 -15.82
N LEU A 21 -5.61 -5.78 -16.39
CA LEU A 21 -5.75 -4.34 -16.44
C LEU A 21 -7.13 -3.93 -15.92
N GLY A 22 -7.14 -2.91 -15.07
CA GLY A 22 -8.37 -2.27 -14.61
C GLY A 22 -8.24 -0.75 -14.72
N HIS A 23 -9.31 -0.10 -15.17
CA HIS A 23 -9.42 1.36 -15.13
C HIS A 23 -10.87 1.80 -14.83
N GLY A 24 -11.07 2.58 -13.76
CA GLY A 24 -12.40 2.97 -13.31
C GLY A 24 -13.21 1.74 -12.85
N ARG A 25 -14.29 1.41 -13.58
CA ARG A 25 -15.05 0.16 -13.37
C ARG A 25 -14.81 -0.90 -14.45
N ARG A 26 -14.00 -0.57 -15.46
CA ARG A 26 -13.73 -1.42 -16.62
C ARG A 26 -12.48 -2.23 -16.39
N ARG A 27 -12.42 -3.41 -17.01
CA ARG A 27 -11.30 -4.34 -16.89
C ARG A 27 -11.12 -5.16 -18.15
N THR A 28 -9.90 -5.60 -18.37
CA THR A 28 -9.55 -6.66 -19.31
C THR A 28 -8.48 -7.55 -18.69
N PHE A 29 -8.41 -8.80 -19.13
CA PHE A 29 -7.38 -9.73 -18.71
C PHE A 29 -7.18 -10.80 -19.78
N ARG A 30 -5.96 -11.31 -19.87
CA ARG A 30 -5.56 -12.38 -20.80
C ARG A 30 -4.60 -13.30 -20.08
N GLY A 31 -4.62 -14.59 -20.42
CA GLY A 31 -3.66 -15.57 -19.90
C GLY A 31 -3.56 -15.65 -18.37
N VAL A 32 -4.61 -15.27 -17.64
CA VAL A 32 -4.72 -15.45 -16.18
C VAL A 32 -5.42 -16.76 -15.87
N THR A 33 -5.29 -17.25 -14.63
CA THR A 33 -5.96 -18.48 -14.21
C THR A 33 -7.49 -18.34 -14.19
N ASP A 34 -8.21 -19.43 -14.44
CA ASP A 34 -9.68 -19.47 -14.37
C ASP A 34 -10.20 -19.07 -12.99
N GLU A 35 -9.47 -19.44 -11.92
CA GLU A 35 -9.78 -19.03 -10.56
C GLU A 35 -9.78 -17.50 -10.43
N PHE A 36 -8.72 -16.84 -10.91
CA PHE A 36 -8.64 -15.39 -10.87
C PHE A 36 -9.72 -14.74 -11.75
N ALA A 37 -9.94 -15.27 -12.96
CA ALA A 37 -10.97 -14.80 -13.87
C ALA A 37 -12.37 -14.84 -13.23
N ALA A 38 -12.69 -15.92 -12.50
CA ALA A 38 -13.95 -16.04 -11.77
C ALA A 38 -14.08 -14.99 -10.65
N GLN A 39 -13.01 -14.70 -9.91
CA GLN A 39 -13.04 -13.67 -8.84
C GLN A 39 -13.29 -12.26 -9.39
N VAL A 40 -12.63 -11.90 -10.50
CA VAL A 40 -12.85 -10.59 -11.11
C VAL A 40 -14.23 -10.51 -11.77
N GLN A 41 -14.74 -11.60 -12.35
CA GLN A 41 -16.09 -11.65 -12.94
C GLN A 41 -17.22 -11.68 -11.90
N GLY A 42 -17.01 -12.33 -10.76
CA GLY A 42 -18.01 -12.55 -9.69
C GLY A 42 -18.14 -11.41 -8.67
N ASP A 43 -17.58 -10.23 -8.95
CA ASP A 43 -17.62 -9.04 -8.07
C ASP A 43 -16.93 -9.20 -6.70
N ASP A 44 -16.02 -10.17 -6.56
CA ASP A 44 -15.13 -10.27 -5.39
C ASP A 44 -13.97 -9.27 -5.49
N LEU A 45 -13.54 -8.97 -6.72
CA LEU A 45 -12.50 -7.99 -7.04
C LEU A 45 -13.00 -6.88 -7.99
N PRO A 46 -13.97 -6.04 -7.58
CA PRO A 46 -14.38 -4.89 -8.37
C PRO A 46 -13.23 -3.86 -8.42
N ILE A 47 -12.93 -3.35 -9.61
CA ILE A 47 -11.78 -2.45 -9.85
C ILE A 47 -11.83 -1.21 -8.96
N THR A 48 -13.03 -0.69 -8.74
CA THR A 48 -13.28 0.51 -7.93
C THR A 48 -12.96 0.34 -6.45
N GLN A 49 -12.93 -0.90 -5.94
CA GLN A 49 -12.64 -1.19 -4.53
C GLN A 49 -11.37 -2.02 -4.34
N THR A 50 -10.74 -2.47 -5.42
CA THR A 50 -9.49 -3.24 -5.36
C THR A 50 -8.31 -2.29 -5.21
N GLU A 51 -7.58 -2.37 -4.09
CA GLU A 51 -6.47 -1.46 -3.79
C GLU A 51 -5.21 -1.83 -4.58
N TRP A 52 -4.92 -3.13 -4.63
CA TRP A 52 -3.77 -3.70 -5.35
C TRP A 52 -3.99 -5.19 -5.63
N ILE A 53 -3.24 -5.69 -6.60
CA ILE A 53 -3.16 -7.10 -6.99
C ILE A 53 -1.67 -7.42 -7.18
N SER A 54 -1.21 -8.55 -6.62
CA SER A 54 0.12 -9.09 -6.86
C SER A 54 -0.03 -10.49 -7.44
N PHE A 55 0.49 -10.70 -8.65
CA PHE A 55 0.77 -12.03 -9.17
C PHE A 55 2.16 -12.50 -8.74
N ASP A 56 2.36 -13.81 -8.68
CA ASP A 56 3.70 -14.38 -8.71
C ASP A 56 4.28 -14.32 -10.13
N PRO A 57 5.61 -14.43 -10.30
CA PRO A 57 6.25 -14.38 -11.61
C PRO A 57 5.77 -15.42 -12.62
N THR A 58 5.15 -16.51 -12.17
CA THR A 58 4.57 -17.54 -13.05
C THR A 58 3.12 -17.24 -13.42
N GLY A 59 2.51 -16.19 -12.89
CA GLY A 59 1.11 -15.79 -13.15
C GLY A 59 0.07 -16.78 -12.64
N THR A 60 0.50 -17.81 -11.89
CA THR A 60 -0.36 -18.89 -11.40
C THR A 60 -0.97 -18.57 -10.05
N LYS A 61 -0.25 -17.81 -9.23
CA LYS A 61 -0.68 -17.43 -7.90
C LYS A 61 -0.93 -15.94 -7.85
N TYR A 62 -1.92 -15.56 -7.04
CA TYR A 62 -2.19 -14.14 -6.80
C TYR A 62 -2.64 -13.90 -5.38
N ILE A 63 -2.41 -12.68 -4.91
CA ILE A 63 -3.09 -12.12 -3.76
C ILE A 63 -3.54 -10.71 -4.15
N ALA A 64 -4.78 -10.39 -3.82
CA ALA A 64 -5.40 -9.10 -4.07
C ALA A 64 -6.11 -8.62 -2.81
N LYS A 65 -6.21 -7.30 -2.64
CA LYS A 65 -6.90 -6.70 -1.50
C LYS A 65 -8.09 -5.87 -1.97
N ASN A 66 -9.26 -6.26 -1.48
CA ASN A 66 -10.49 -5.47 -1.61
C ASN A 66 -10.65 -4.57 -0.37
N ASP A 67 -10.66 -3.25 -0.58
CA ASP A 67 -10.72 -2.25 0.50
C ASP A 67 -12.07 -2.26 1.24
N ASP A 68 -13.17 -2.51 0.53
CA ASP A 68 -14.51 -2.42 1.11
C ASP A 68 -14.79 -3.59 2.05
N ARG A 69 -14.44 -4.81 1.61
CA ARG A 69 -14.59 -6.02 2.44
C ARG A 69 -13.48 -6.18 3.47
N LYS A 70 -12.39 -5.41 3.36
CA LYS A 70 -11.14 -5.57 4.14
C LYS A 70 -10.62 -7.02 4.11
N GLN A 71 -10.83 -7.70 3.00
CA GLN A 71 -10.49 -9.11 2.81
C GLN A 71 -9.46 -9.27 1.70
N PHE A 72 -8.66 -10.33 1.82
CA PHE A 72 -7.78 -10.78 0.77
C PHE A 72 -8.50 -11.80 -0.11
N CYS A 73 -8.47 -11.58 -1.42
CA CYS A 73 -8.75 -12.63 -2.39
C CYS A 73 -7.40 -13.21 -2.81
N HIS A 74 -7.26 -14.53 -2.82
CA HIS A 74 -6.00 -15.18 -3.14
C HIS A 74 -6.24 -16.50 -3.83
N SER A 75 -5.26 -16.96 -4.61
CA SER A 75 -5.32 -18.29 -5.21
C SER A 75 -5.27 -19.39 -4.15
N THR A 76 -5.83 -20.54 -4.49
CA THR A 76 -5.76 -21.77 -3.67
C THR A 76 -4.34 -22.30 -3.47
N ASP A 77 -3.46 -22.04 -4.45
CA ASP A 77 -2.06 -22.49 -4.46
C ASP A 77 -1.09 -21.63 -3.63
N ILE A 78 -1.58 -20.60 -2.93
CA ILE A 78 -0.76 -19.89 -1.94
C ILE A 78 -0.54 -20.79 -0.70
N SER A 79 0.69 -20.80 -0.19
CA SER A 79 1.03 -21.53 1.05
C SER A 79 0.06 -21.19 2.19
N GLN A 80 -0.45 -22.22 2.85
CA GLN A 80 -1.37 -22.07 3.99
C GLN A 80 -0.71 -21.35 5.17
N ASP A 81 0.61 -21.42 5.31
CA ASP A 81 1.34 -20.66 6.33
C ASP A 81 1.25 -19.15 6.07
N LEU A 82 1.40 -18.74 4.80
CA LEU A 82 1.25 -17.34 4.39
C LEU A 82 -0.19 -16.87 4.61
N ILE A 83 -1.18 -17.66 4.22
CA ILE A 83 -2.60 -17.32 4.43
C ILE A 83 -2.94 -17.26 5.92
N GLY A 84 -2.45 -18.21 6.73
CA GLY A 84 -2.60 -18.22 8.17
C GLY A 84 -2.02 -16.95 8.80
N HIS A 85 -0.80 -16.57 8.39
CA HIS A 85 -0.15 -15.35 8.83
C HIS A 85 -0.96 -14.10 8.49
N LEU A 86 -1.53 -14.01 7.29
CA LEU A 86 -2.38 -12.88 6.88
C LEU A 86 -3.68 -12.83 7.66
N LYS A 87 -4.30 -13.96 7.97
CA LYS A 87 -5.52 -14.03 8.79
C LYS A 87 -5.26 -13.59 10.23
N THR A 88 -4.11 -13.95 10.80
CA THR A 88 -3.75 -13.61 12.19
C THR A 88 -3.26 -12.17 12.34
N ASN A 89 -2.37 -11.72 11.45
CA ASN A 89 -1.66 -10.45 11.61
C ASN A 89 -2.21 -9.32 10.71
N GLY A 90 -3.07 -9.66 9.75
CA GLY A 90 -3.49 -8.75 8.69
C GLY A 90 -2.35 -8.39 7.74
N GLY A 91 -2.65 -7.52 6.78
CA GLY A 91 -1.65 -6.96 5.87
C GLY A 91 -2.21 -5.70 5.20
N SER A 92 -1.37 -4.70 5.01
CA SER A 92 -1.74 -3.49 4.27
C SER A 92 -1.33 -3.60 2.81
N PHE A 93 -0.21 -4.25 2.52
CA PHE A 93 0.34 -4.46 1.18
C PHE A 93 1.14 -5.76 1.10
N ILE A 94 1.05 -6.47 -0.02
CA ILE A 94 1.78 -7.72 -0.26
C ILE A 94 2.30 -7.72 -1.68
N THR A 95 3.52 -8.23 -1.86
CA THR A 95 4.07 -8.56 -3.17
C THR A 95 4.64 -9.97 -3.15
N LEU A 96 4.40 -10.69 -4.25
CA LEU A 96 4.92 -12.02 -4.49
C LEU A 96 6.15 -11.91 -5.40
N GLY A 97 7.21 -12.64 -5.04
CA GLY A 97 8.42 -12.79 -5.84
C GLY A 97 8.54 -14.21 -6.37
N SER A 98 9.67 -14.53 -7.01
CA SER A 98 9.89 -15.86 -7.59
C SER A 98 9.95 -16.96 -6.52
N GLY A 99 9.38 -18.12 -6.81
CA GLY A 99 9.35 -19.26 -5.89
C GLY A 99 8.44 -18.99 -4.70
N ASP A 100 9.00 -19.06 -3.48
CA ASP A 100 8.27 -18.78 -2.24
C ASP A 100 8.59 -17.38 -1.67
N ASN A 101 9.27 -16.53 -2.43
CA ASN A 101 9.65 -15.20 -1.96
C ASN A 101 8.41 -14.30 -1.90
N TYR A 102 8.34 -13.47 -0.87
CA TYR A 102 7.26 -12.51 -0.69
C TYR A 102 7.69 -11.37 0.23
N PHE A 103 6.95 -10.28 0.18
CA PHE A 103 6.99 -9.21 1.17
C PHE A 103 5.58 -8.88 1.64
N ILE A 104 5.41 -8.67 2.94
CA ILE A 104 4.15 -8.27 3.57
C ILE A 104 4.41 -7.03 4.43
N LYS A 105 3.71 -5.94 4.15
CA LYS A 105 3.58 -4.83 5.08
C LYS A 105 2.43 -5.08 6.03
N HIS A 106 2.68 -4.94 7.33
CA HIS A 106 1.67 -4.87 8.37
C HIS A 106 1.51 -3.44 8.87
N ASN A 107 0.46 -3.19 9.65
CA ASN A 107 0.23 -1.87 10.27
C ASN A 107 1.39 -1.42 11.18
N LYS A 108 2.09 -2.37 11.84
CA LYS A 108 3.16 -2.09 12.81
C LYS A 108 4.51 -2.75 12.50
N GLY A 109 4.73 -3.18 11.26
CA GLY A 109 5.97 -3.84 10.88
C GLY A 109 5.89 -4.40 9.47
N TRP A 110 6.80 -5.28 9.11
CA TRP A 110 6.82 -6.01 7.86
C TRP A 110 7.44 -7.39 8.07
N ASN A 111 7.09 -8.33 7.21
CA ASN A 111 7.66 -9.67 7.17
C ASN A 111 7.95 -10.03 5.72
N ALA A 112 9.02 -10.78 5.47
CA ALA A 112 9.38 -11.15 4.12
C ALA A 112 10.18 -12.45 4.07
N ARG A 113 10.03 -13.19 2.97
CA ARG A 113 10.96 -14.22 2.53
C ARG A 113 11.66 -13.68 1.29
N LEU A 114 12.96 -13.42 1.40
CA LEU A 114 13.71 -12.65 0.42
C LEU A 114 14.89 -13.46 -0.13
N PRO A 115 15.26 -13.26 -1.41
CA PRO A 115 16.54 -13.71 -1.93
C PRO A 115 17.72 -13.06 -1.18
N PRO A 116 18.92 -13.68 -1.19
CA PRO A 116 20.10 -13.15 -0.49
C PRO A 116 20.43 -11.69 -0.83
N LYS A 117 20.48 -11.34 -2.12
CA LYS A 117 20.78 -9.97 -2.60
C LYS A 117 19.87 -8.90 -1.97
N HIS A 118 18.58 -9.21 -1.82
CA HIS A 118 17.62 -8.26 -1.24
C HIS A 118 17.88 -8.08 0.26
N SER A 119 18.28 -9.14 0.95
CA SER A 119 18.62 -9.08 2.39
C SER A 119 19.88 -8.27 2.63
N GLU A 120 20.87 -8.37 1.75
CA GLU A 120 22.09 -7.56 1.76
C GLU A 120 21.77 -6.08 1.57
N ASN A 121 20.91 -5.74 0.60
CA ASN A 121 20.48 -4.35 0.40
C ASN A 121 19.71 -3.79 1.59
N ILE A 122 18.88 -4.59 2.25
CA ILE A 122 18.23 -4.18 3.50
C ILE A 122 19.28 -3.84 4.57
N ALA A 123 20.33 -4.65 4.71
CA ALA A 123 21.40 -4.39 5.66
C ALA A 123 22.14 -3.07 5.36
N GLN A 124 22.29 -2.72 4.08
CA GLN A 124 22.90 -1.46 3.64
C GLN A 124 21.97 -0.24 3.83
N LEU A 125 20.66 -0.41 3.60
CA LEU A 125 19.67 0.67 3.71
C LEU A 125 19.29 0.98 5.16
N LYS A 126 19.26 -0.02 6.05
CA LYS A 126 18.92 0.14 7.46
C LYS A 126 19.67 1.27 8.19
N PRO A 127 21.00 1.44 8.06
CA PRO A 127 21.72 2.51 8.75
C PRO A 127 21.49 3.90 8.15
N VAL A 128 21.04 4.03 6.90
CA VAL A 128 20.89 5.32 6.21
C VAL A 128 19.44 5.83 6.16
N VAL A 129 18.46 4.93 6.25
CA VAL A 129 17.04 5.31 6.28
C VAL A 129 16.56 5.44 7.73
N ASN A 130 16.20 6.65 8.12
CA ASN A 130 15.64 6.94 9.43
C ASN A 130 14.38 6.11 9.71
N ASN A 131 14.38 5.40 10.85
CA ASN A 131 13.29 4.52 11.28
C ASN A 131 12.89 3.49 10.21
N PHE A 132 13.87 2.88 9.51
CA PHE A 132 13.71 1.95 8.39
C PHE A 132 12.45 1.07 8.47
N ASP A 133 12.26 0.31 9.54
CA ASP A 133 11.15 -0.66 9.65
C ASP A 133 9.76 -0.02 9.64
N SER A 134 9.66 1.20 10.17
CA SER A 134 8.43 2.00 10.15
C SER A 134 8.26 2.78 8.85
N ALA A 135 9.37 3.19 8.24
CA ALA A 135 9.39 3.95 7.00
C ALA A 135 9.13 3.06 5.78
N LEU A 136 9.51 1.79 5.82
CA LEU A 136 9.31 0.83 4.74
C LEU A 136 7.82 0.51 4.60
N ARG A 137 7.25 0.83 3.43
CA ARG A 137 5.85 0.64 3.06
C ARG A 137 5.63 -0.58 2.18
N GLY A 138 6.66 -1.01 1.45
CA GLY A 138 6.55 -2.05 0.45
C GLY A 138 7.89 -2.42 -0.17
N LEU A 139 7.89 -3.52 -0.91
CA LEU A 139 8.98 -3.96 -1.78
C LEU A 139 8.34 -4.46 -3.07
N LEU A 140 8.81 -4.00 -4.23
CA LEU A 140 8.40 -4.52 -5.53
C LEU A 140 9.47 -5.49 -6.03
N PHE A 141 9.08 -6.69 -6.43
CA PHE A 141 9.96 -7.63 -7.14
C PHE A 141 9.82 -7.43 -8.64
N GLY A 142 10.94 -7.39 -9.36
CA GLY A 142 11.00 -7.28 -10.81
C GLY A 142 11.87 -8.37 -11.45
N HIS A 143 12.16 -8.18 -12.74
CA HIS A 143 13.00 -9.08 -13.54
C HIS A 143 14.44 -9.20 -13.01
N GLU A 144 15.03 -10.39 -13.09
CA GLU A 144 16.45 -10.67 -12.77
C GLU A 144 16.93 -10.13 -11.40
N GLN A 145 16.13 -10.32 -10.35
CA GLN A 145 16.40 -9.85 -8.99
C GLN A 145 16.35 -8.32 -8.81
N SER A 146 15.95 -7.58 -9.84
CA SER A 146 15.66 -6.16 -9.70
C SER A 146 14.53 -5.94 -8.70
N HIS A 147 14.63 -4.91 -7.87
CA HIS A 147 13.61 -4.60 -6.89
C HIS A 147 13.62 -3.13 -6.48
N ILE A 148 12.50 -2.69 -5.94
CA ILE A 148 12.33 -1.32 -5.44
C ILE A 148 11.73 -1.35 -4.03
N PHE A 149 12.44 -0.81 -3.06
CA PHE A 149 11.94 -0.53 -1.73
C PHE A 149 11.12 0.75 -1.73
N LEU A 150 9.92 0.69 -1.15
CA LEU A 150 8.98 1.81 -1.07
C LEU A 150 9.05 2.41 0.34
N PHE A 151 9.34 3.71 0.46
CA PHE A 151 9.42 4.39 1.75
C PHE A 151 8.36 5.51 1.88
N VAL A 152 8.08 5.93 3.12
CA VAL A 152 7.21 7.10 3.41
C VAL A 152 7.77 8.41 2.84
N GLY A 153 9.08 8.50 2.63
CA GLY A 153 9.78 9.70 2.16
C GLY A 153 10.66 9.50 0.94
N GLY A 154 10.39 8.47 0.12
CA GLY A 154 11.19 8.16 -1.07
C GLY A 154 11.02 6.72 -1.53
N PHE A 155 11.95 6.28 -2.36
CA PHE A 155 12.12 4.88 -2.73
C PHE A 155 13.62 4.59 -2.90
N ALA A 156 14.01 3.32 -2.91
CA ALA A 156 15.36 2.91 -3.29
C ALA A 156 15.26 1.72 -4.25
N SER A 157 15.94 1.80 -5.38
CA SER A 157 15.95 0.75 -6.40
C SER A 157 17.31 0.08 -6.47
N ASP A 158 17.31 -1.24 -6.63
CA ASP A 158 18.47 -2.01 -7.08
C ASP A 158 18.04 -2.77 -8.34
N LEU A 159 18.58 -2.35 -9.48
CA LEU A 159 18.26 -2.88 -10.80
C LEU A 159 19.41 -3.79 -11.25
N ASN A 160 19.18 -4.62 -12.27
CA ASN A 160 20.31 -5.33 -12.90
C ASN A 160 21.30 -4.32 -13.51
N GLU A 161 22.56 -4.73 -13.66
CA GLU A 161 23.65 -3.85 -14.08
C GLU A 161 23.42 -3.26 -15.48
N GLU A 162 22.79 -4.02 -16.38
CA GLU A 162 22.46 -3.57 -17.73
C GLU A 162 21.44 -2.41 -17.70
N THR A 163 20.33 -2.60 -16.99
CA THR A 163 19.29 -1.59 -16.82
C THR A 163 19.80 -0.35 -16.09
N GLN A 164 20.59 -0.52 -15.03
CA GLN A 164 21.09 0.60 -14.24
C GLN A 164 22.05 1.48 -15.05
N ASN A 165 22.84 0.90 -15.94
CA ASN A 165 23.83 1.62 -16.74
C ASN A 165 23.27 2.18 -18.06
N ASP A 166 22.08 1.73 -18.49
CA ASP A 166 21.38 2.30 -19.64
C ASP A 166 20.52 3.51 -19.20
N ALA A 167 21.08 4.71 -19.35
CA ALA A 167 20.36 5.97 -19.08
C ALA A 167 19.13 6.18 -19.97
N GLU A 168 19.05 5.49 -21.11
CA GLU A 168 17.89 5.55 -22.01
C GLU A 168 16.81 4.52 -21.65
N HIS A 169 17.09 3.61 -20.71
CA HIS A 169 16.16 2.61 -20.24
C HIS A 169 14.93 3.26 -19.60
N PRO A 170 13.70 2.84 -19.98
CA PRO A 170 12.47 3.55 -19.58
C PRO A 170 12.25 3.54 -18.06
N LEU A 171 12.62 2.46 -17.37
CA LEU A 171 12.52 2.40 -15.92
C LEU A 171 13.52 3.35 -15.25
N THR A 172 14.77 3.36 -15.71
CA THR A 172 15.85 4.21 -15.18
C THR A 172 15.50 5.68 -15.34
N LYS A 173 14.99 6.07 -16.52
CA LYS A 173 14.48 7.43 -16.79
C LYS A 173 13.39 7.85 -15.82
N VAL A 174 12.36 7.01 -15.64
CA VAL A 174 11.23 7.34 -14.77
C VAL A 174 11.67 7.40 -13.31
N LEU A 175 12.53 6.49 -12.84
CA LEU A 175 13.03 6.55 -11.47
C LEU A 175 13.87 7.81 -11.24
N THR A 176 14.70 8.20 -12.21
CA THR A 176 15.50 9.43 -12.13
C THR A 176 14.65 10.70 -12.17
N GLU A 177 13.62 10.77 -13.03
CA GLU A 177 12.66 11.89 -13.09
C GLU A 177 11.97 12.13 -11.73
N PHE A 178 11.76 11.07 -10.95
CA PHE A 178 11.00 11.09 -9.70
C PHE A 178 11.85 10.91 -8.43
N ASP A 179 13.18 10.86 -8.52
CA ASP A 179 14.05 10.58 -7.37
C ASP A 179 13.90 11.62 -6.23
N GLU A 180 13.65 12.89 -6.58
CA GLU A 180 13.58 13.97 -5.62
C GLU A 180 12.17 14.19 -5.05
N GLY A 181 11.96 13.67 -3.83
CA GLY A 181 10.80 14.01 -2.99
C GLY A 181 9.50 13.31 -3.38
N TRP A 182 9.53 12.35 -4.30
CA TRP A 182 8.41 11.48 -4.59
C TRP A 182 8.55 10.12 -3.93
N CYS A 183 7.42 9.53 -3.57
CA CYS A 183 7.32 8.17 -3.07
C CYS A 183 6.60 7.31 -4.11
N ILE A 184 6.99 6.05 -4.22
CA ILE A 184 6.22 5.06 -4.99
C ILE A 184 5.18 4.44 -4.07
N GLU A 185 3.92 4.47 -4.49
CA GLU A 185 2.78 4.00 -3.73
C GLU A 185 2.57 2.48 -3.88
N PRO A 186 2.09 1.80 -2.80
CA PRO A 186 1.53 0.46 -2.90
C PRO A 186 0.48 0.35 -4.01
N GLY A 187 0.49 -0.77 -4.74
CA GLY A 187 -0.30 -0.95 -5.97
C GLY A 187 0.43 -0.52 -7.25
N SER A 188 1.70 -0.14 -7.14
CA SER A 188 2.67 -0.18 -8.22
C SER A 188 3.17 -1.61 -8.46
N THR A 189 3.62 -1.92 -9.68
CA THR A 189 4.02 -3.25 -10.09
C THR A 189 5.22 -3.17 -11.04
N LEU A 190 6.22 -4.02 -10.82
CA LEU A 190 7.30 -4.27 -11.79
C LEU A 190 6.97 -5.53 -12.59
N CYS A 191 7.35 -5.55 -13.86
CA CYS A 191 7.15 -6.73 -14.67
C CYS A 191 8.20 -7.80 -14.32
N PRO A 192 7.79 -9.07 -14.10
CA PRO A 192 8.70 -10.12 -13.69
C PRO A 192 9.53 -10.70 -14.85
N TYR A 193 9.12 -10.51 -16.10
CA TYR A 193 9.75 -11.08 -17.29
C TYR A 193 10.48 -10.05 -18.18
N SER A 194 10.41 -8.76 -17.84
CA SER A 194 11.08 -7.68 -18.59
C SER A 194 11.20 -6.43 -17.71
N ASP A 195 12.41 -5.91 -17.55
CA ASP A 195 12.68 -4.66 -16.83
C ASP A 195 12.20 -3.41 -17.59
N ARG A 196 12.03 -3.51 -18.91
CA ARG A 196 11.47 -2.44 -19.75
C ARG A 196 10.00 -2.16 -19.47
N TYR A 197 9.27 -3.06 -18.83
CA TYR A 197 7.85 -2.87 -18.53
C TYR A 197 7.59 -2.68 -17.03
N PHE A 198 6.72 -1.74 -16.70
CA PHE A 198 6.36 -1.41 -15.33
C PHE A 198 5.09 -0.57 -15.28
N PHE A 199 4.49 -0.49 -14.09
CA PHE A 199 3.45 0.46 -13.76
C PHE A 199 3.70 1.02 -12.37
N LEU A 200 4.06 2.29 -12.27
CA LEU A 200 4.44 2.96 -11.04
C LEU A 200 3.48 4.11 -10.73
N LYS A 201 3.06 4.19 -9.46
CA LYS A 201 2.25 5.27 -8.90
C LYS A 201 3.14 6.13 -8.02
N PHE A 202 3.43 7.35 -8.44
CA PHE A 202 4.22 8.32 -7.70
C PHE A 202 3.34 9.30 -6.95
N LYS A 203 3.72 9.62 -5.73
CA LYS A 203 3.03 10.58 -4.87
C LYS A 203 4.01 11.36 -4.01
N LYS A 204 3.87 12.68 -3.91
CA LYS A 204 4.63 13.46 -2.94
C LYS A 204 4.07 13.27 -1.52
N PRO A 205 4.92 13.28 -0.48
CA PRO A 205 4.45 13.25 0.90
C PRO A 205 3.41 14.35 1.15
N ASN A 206 2.29 13.99 1.80
CA ASN A 206 1.16 14.88 2.11
C ASN A 206 0.38 15.44 0.91
N ASP A 207 0.74 15.10 -0.32
CA ASP A 207 -0.08 15.40 -1.48
C ASP A 207 -1.28 14.43 -1.54
N THR A 208 -2.31 14.77 -2.32
CA THR A 208 -3.40 13.86 -2.67
C THR A 208 -3.29 13.41 -4.13
N VAL A 209 -2.47 14.08 -4.94
CA VAL A 209 -2.27 13.78 -6.35
C VAL A 209 -1.32 12.60 -6.52
N ILE A 210 -1.76 11.61 -7.29
CA ILE A 210 -0.93 10.49 -7.73
C ILE A 210 -0.60 10.67 -9.21
N GLN A 211 0.68 10.67 -9.55
CA GLN A 211 1.15 10.60 -10.93
C GLN A 211 1.44 9.15 -11.29
N MET A 212 0.81 8.67 -12.36
CA MET A 212 1.05 7.32 -12.86
C MET A 212 2.04 7.38 -14.02
N ARG A 213 3.01 6.47 -14.03
CA ARG A 213 3.97 6.27 -15.13
C ARG A 213 4.03 4.79 -15.45
N TRP A 214 4.11 4.47 -16.74
CA TRP A 214 4.18 3.08 -17.17
C TRP A 214 4.90 2.94 -18.49
N SER A 215 5.45 1.76 -18.67
CA SER A 215 5.90 1.22 -19.95
C SER A 215 5.26 -0.16 -20.01
N LEU A 216 4.42 -0.43 -21.01
CA LEU A 216 3.66 -1.67 -21.12
C LEU A 216 3.92 -2.31 -22.48
N PRO A 217 3.78 -3.64 -22.62
CA PRO A 217 3.68 -4.28 -23.92
C PRO A 217 2.62 -3.60 -24.78
N ASN A 218 2.80 -3.57 -26.10
CA ASN A 218 1.91 -2.85 -27.02
C ASN A 218 0.44 -3.26 -26.85
N SER A 219 0.17 -4.56 -26.78
CA SER A 219 -1.18 -5.11 -26.57
C SER A 219 -1.83 -4.61 -25.27
N MET A 220 -1.07 -4.58 -24.17
CA MET A 220 -1.53 -4.04 -22.89
C MET A 220 -1.74 -2.53 -22.94
N SER A 221 -0.87 -1.80 -23.65
CA SER A 221 -0.98 -0.35 -23.80
C SER A 221 -2.23 0.05 -24.60
N GLU A 222 -2.53 -0.68 -25.68
CA GLU A 222 -3.74 -0.51 -26.47
C GLU A 222 -5.00 -0.79 -25.64
N ASP A 223 -5.01 -1.92 -24.93
CA ASP A 223 -6.10 -2.29 -24.02
C ASP A 223 -6.32 -1.23 -22.93
N LEU A 224 -5.24 -0.70 -22.31
CA LEU A 224 -5.36 0.36 -21.31
C LEU A 224 -5.91 1.66 -21.91
N ALA A 225 -5.52 2.01 -23.14
CA ALA A 225 -6.05 3.18 -23.83
C ALA A 225 -7.56 3.03 -24.10
N GLU A 226 -7.99 1.86 -24.55
CA GLU A 226 -9.42 1.55 -24.74
C GLU A 226 -10.19 1.63 -23.42
N LEU A 227 -9.69 1.01 -22.34
CA LEU A 227 -10.33 1.07 -21.03
C LEU A 227 -10.48 2.51 -20.52
N LYS A 228 -9.48 3.37 -20.74
CA LYS A 228 -9.54 4.80 -20.40
C LYS A 228 -10.62 5.53 -21.20
N GLN A 229 -10.68 5.29 -22.51
CA GLN A 229 -11.71 5.86 -23.37
C GLN A 229 -13.12 5.42 -22.95
N LEU A 230 -13.31 4.15 -22.61
CA LEU A 230 -14.58 3.64 -22.10
C LEU A 230 -14.97 4.27 -20.77
N ALA A 231 -14.00 4.48 -19.88
CA ALA A 231 -14.24 5.15 -18.60
C ALA A 231 -14.61 6.64 -18.75
N GLU A 232 -14.30 7.26 -19.88
CA GLU A 232 -14.73 8.63 -20.21
C GLU A 232 -16.17 8.71 -20.76
N SER A 233 -16.81 7.56 -21.02
CA SER A 233 -18.21 7.53 -21.43
C SER A 233 -19.13 8.20 -20.38
N PRO A 234 -20.23 8.87 -20.79
CA PRO A 234 -21.13 9.55 -19.85
C PRO A 234 -21.66 8.64 -18.74
N GLU A 235 -21.98 7.39 -19.07
CA GLU A 235 -22.45 6.39 -18.11
C GLU A 235 -21.41 6.10 -17.03
N ASP A 236 -20.15 5.92 -17.43
CA ASP A 236 -19.05 5.67 -16.50
C ASP A 236 -18.73 6.91 -15.67
N GLN A 237 -18.75 8.10 -16.28
CA GLN A 237 -18.53 9.36 -15.57
C GLN A 237 -19.61 9.62 -14.51
N ILE A 238 -20.89 9.34 -14.81
CA ILE A 238 -21.98 9.43 -13.82
C ILE A 238 -21.73 8.45 -12.68
N PHE A 239 -21.44 7.19 -12.99
CA PHE A 239 -21.18 6.17 -11.97
C PHE A 239 -19.98 6.53 -11.08
N LEU A 240 -18.85 6.92 -11.68
CA LEU A 240 -17.64 7.30 -10.95
C LEU A 240 -17.86 8.57 -10.11
N THR A 241 -18.68 9.51 -10.58
CA THR A 241 -19.06 10.70 -9.81
C THR A 241 -19.92 10.32 -8.60
N GLN A 242 -20.90 9.42 -8.77
CA GLN A 242 -21.69 8.90 -7.66
C GLN A 242 -20.81 8.19 -6.63
N LEU A 243 -19.88 7.36 -7.09
CA LEU A 243 -18.91 6.70 -6.21
C LEU A 243 -18.06 7.71 -5.42
N ARG A 244 -17.53 8.74 -6.08
CA ARG A 244 -16.78 9.83 -5.42
C ARG A 244 -17.62 10.55 -4.36
N MET A 245 -18.90 10.78 -4.61
CA MET A 245 -19.80 11.41 -3.62
C MET A 245 -19.98 10.52 -2.38
N VAL A 246 -20.17 9.21 -2.57
CA VAL A 246 -20.27 8.24 -1.47
C VAL A 246 -18.99 8.20 -0.64
N ASP A 247 -17.83 8.16 -1.30
CA ASP A 247 -16.54 8.12 -0.61
C ASP A 247 -16.28 9.40 0.20
N MET A 248 -16.59 10.56 -0.36
CA MET A 248 -16.48 11.84 0.34
C MET A 248 -17.39 11.90 1.57
N GLN A 249 -18.62 11.41 1.46
CA GLN A 249 -19.55 11.35 2.60
C GLN A 249 -19.06 10.40 3.70
N ARG A 250 -18.49 9.25 3.31
CA ARG A 250 -17.87 8.30 4.25
C ARG A 250 -16.68 8.92 4.98
N GLN A 251 -15.80 9.63 4.28
CA GLN A 251 -14.66 10.34 4.88
C GLN A 251 -15.10 11.44 5.84
N GLN A 252 -16.08 12.27 5.46
CA GLN A 252 -16.62 13.31 6.34
C GLN A 252 -17.23 12.72 7.62
N THR A 253 -17.95 11.60 7.49
CA THR A 253 -18.55 10.90 8.63
C THR A 253 -17.47 10.37 9.58
N GLN A 254 -16.42 9.74 9.04
CA GLN A 254 -15.29 9.25 9.85
C GLN A 254 -14.53 10.39 10.54
N ALA A 255 -14.31 11.51 9.85
CA ALA A 255 -13.68 12.68 10.45
C ALA A 255 -14.53 13.28 11.58
N ALA A 256 -15.85 13.36 11.41
CA ALA A 256 -16.76 13.82 12.46
C ALA A 256 -16.73 12.91 13.70
N LEU A 257 -16.73 11.59 13.50
CA LEU A 257 -16.61 10.61 14.59
C LEU A 257 -15.26 10.72 15.32
N ALA A 258 -14.15 10.87 14.58
CA ALA A 258 -12.82 11.04 15.18
C ALA A 258 -12.75 12.33 16.02
N MET A 259 -13.30 13.45 15.52
CA MET A 259 -13.38 14.69 16.29
C MET A 259 -14.24 14.53 17.55
N GLN A 260 -15.36 13.80 17.47
CA GLN A 260 -16.19 13.52 18.64
C GLN A 260 -15.45 12.68 19.69
N GLN A 261 -14.69 11.66 19.26
CA GLN A 261 -13.86 10.85 20.16
C GLN A 261 -12.77 11.67 20.85
N LEU A 262 -12.08 12.54 20.10
CA LEU A 262 -11.07 13.45 20.68
C LEU A 262 -11.70 14.40 21.71
N ARG A 263 -12.89 14.94 21.44
CA ARG A 263 -13.62 15.78 22.41
C ARG A 263 -13.98 15.00 23.68
N MET A 264 -14.48 13.78 23.54
CA MET A 264 -14.78 12.92 24.70
C MET A 264 -13.52 12.56 25.50
N GLN A 265 -12.40 12.26 24.83
CA GLN A 265 -11.13 12.04 25.52
C GLN A 265 -10.63 13.29 26.26
N SER A 266 -10.75 14.48 25.65
CA SER A 266 -10.44 15.74 26.33
C SER A 266 -11.30 15.92 27.57
N GLN A 267 -12.62 15.72 27.46
CA GLN A 267 -13.53 15.83 28.61
C GLN A 267 -13.21 14.81 29.71
N LEU A 268 -12.86 13.57 29.36
CA LEU A 268 -12.42 12.56 30.32
C LEU A 268 -11.11 12.96 31.01
N ASN A 269 -10.14 13.50 30.26
CA ASN A 269 -8.89 14.00 30.82
C ASN A 269 -9.12 15.20 31.74
N ASP A 270 -9.99 16.14 31.36
CA ASP A 270 -10.35 17.29 32.18
C ASP A 270 -11.05 16.85 33.49
N MET A 271 -11.93 15.86 33.42
CA MET A 271 -12.55 15.25 34.62
C MET A 271 -11.54 14.50 35.49
N MET A 272 -10.58 13.79 34.90
CA MET A 272 -9.50 13.12 35.65
C MET A 272 -8.56 14.12 36.33
N CYS A 273 -8.20 15.21 35.64
CA CYS A 273 -7.42 16.30 36.22
C CYS A 273 -8.19 17.00 37.36
N ALA A 274 -9.48 17.29 37.16
CA ALA A 274 -10.31 17.92 38.19
C ALA A 274 -10.47 17.03 39.44
N SER A 275 -10.62 15.72 39.27
CA SER A 275 -10.69 14.76 40.39
C SER A 275 -9.35 14.56 41.10
N MET A 276 -8.22 14.60 40.39
CA MET A 276 -6.89 14.63 41.02
C MET A 276 -6.63 15.91 41.82
N VAL A 277 -7.11 17.07 41.36
CA VAL A 277 -7.00 18.34 42.11
C VAL A 277 -7.89 18.33 43.36
N GLN A 278 -9.10 17.75 43.30
CA GLN A 278 -9.95 17.58 44.49
C GLN A 278 -9.40 16.53 45.47
N GLY A 279 -8.79 15.44 44.98
CA GLY A 279 -8.11 14.46 45.83
C GLY A 279 -6.83 14.99 46.48
N GLY A 280 -6.09 15.86 45.79
CA GLY A 280 -4.86 16.50 46.30
C GLY A 280 -5.09 17.54 47.40
N ASN A 281 -6.27 18.14 47.46
CA ASN A 281 -6.65 19.07 48.54
C ASN A 281 -7.16 18.37 49.81
N SER A 282 -7.42 17.05 49.77
CA SER A 282 -7.81 16.28 50.96
C SER A 282 -6.61 15.77 51.79
N MET A 283 -5.37 15.88 51.27
CA MET A 283 -4.13 15.46 51.95
C MET A 283 -3.21 16.61 52.39
N LYS A 284 -3.75 17.84 52.54
CA LYS A 284 -3.06 18.95 53.21
C LYS A 284 -3.82 19.42 54.45
N LEU A 285 -3.98 18.52 55.42
CA LEU A 285 -4.43 18.86 56.77
C LEU A 285 -3.90 17.84 57.79
N ALA A 286 -2.59 17.55 57.77
CA ALA A 286 -1.94 16.76 58.83
C ALA A 286 -0.41 16.92 58.85
N THR A 287 0.13 18.14 58.81
CA THR A 287 1.53 18.37 59.22
C THR A 287 1.71 19.82 59.65
N GLY A 288 1.83 20.05 60.96
CA GLY A 288 2.16 21.38 61.48
C GLY A 288 1.78 21.60 62.94
N GLY A 289 2.32 20.80 63.86
CA GLY A 289 2.28 21.08 65.30
C GLY A 289 3.69 20.97 65.86
N TRP A 290 4.34 22.11 66.07
CA TRP A 290 5.63 22.19 66.77
C TRP A 290 5.38 22.01 68.27
N VAL A 291 6.13 21.09 68.89
CA VAL A 291 6.19 20.92 70.34
C VAL A 291 7.34 21.79 70.86
N GLU A 292 7.00 22.82 71.64
CA GLU A 292 7.99 23.52 72.46
C GLU A 292 8.22 22.74 73.76
N VAL A 293 9.50 22.47 74.07
CA VAL A 293 9.94 21.91 75.34
C VAL A 293 10.61 23.03 76.13
N PRO A 294 10.17 23.36 77.36
CA PRO A 294 10.86 24.34 78.18
C PRO A 294 12.16 23.75 78.74
N ARG A 295 13.26 24.49 78.64
CA ARG A 295 14.43 24.30 79.50
C ARG A 295 14.53 25.48 80.45
N TYR A 296 14.73 25.12 81.72
CA TYR A 296 14.91 25.92 82.95
C TYR A 296 15.23 27.40 82.80
#